data_AF-A0A9X6ADH4-F1
#
_entry.id   AF-A0A9X6ADH4-F1
#
_cell.length_a   1.000
_cell.length_b   1.000
_cell.length_c   1.000
_cell.angle_alpha   90.00
_cell.angle_beta   90.00
_cell.angle_gamma   90.00
#
_symmetry.space_group_name_H-M   'P 1'
#
loop_
_entity.id
_entity.type
_entity.pdbx_description
1 polymer ?
#
loop_
_entity_poly.entity_id
_entity_poly.type
_entity_poly.pdbx_seq_one_letter_code
_entity_poly.pdbx_strand_id
1 'polypeptide(L)'
;LKLNPLKEVIKGKRLVVVDDSIVRGNTQRALVRMLREAGAAEVHIRISSPPVKWPCFFGIDFATRAELIANGMTIEEIGTSLGADSLSYISLDGMIEATTIAKPNLCRACFDGVYPMELPDPELLGKQ
;
A
#
# COMPACT_ATOMS: atom_id res chain seq x y z
N LEU A 1 21.04 4.11 -7.97
CA LEU A 1 20.22 4.46 -6.78
C LEU A 1 18.94 5.14 -7.25
N LYS A 2 17.76 4.75 -6.76
CA LYS A 2 16.50 5.48 -7.06
C LYS A 2 16.22 6.62 -6.06
N LEU A 3 16.70 6.49 -4.82
CA LEU A 3 16.54 7.48 -3.74
C LEU A 3 17.88 7.68 -3.02
N ASN A 4 18.12 8.88 -2.49
CA ASN A 4 19.33 9.22 -1.72
C ASN A 4 18.94 10.02 -0.45
N PRO A 5 19.12 9.48 0.77
CA PRO A 5 18.70 10.14 1.99
C PRO A 5 19.65 11.28 2.40
N LEU A 6 19.08 12.42 2.78
CA LEU A 6 19.79 13.57 3.32
C LEU A 6 20.01 13.41 4.84
N LYS A 7 21.16 12.85 5.22
CA LYS A 7 21.45 12.42 6.61
C LYS A 7 21.35 13.57 7.61
N GLU A 8 21.81 14.75 7.23
CA GLU A 8 21.79 15.98 8.02
C GLU A 8 20.37 16.43 8.39
N VAL A 9 19.38 16.11 7.55
CA VAL A 9 17.96 16.39 7.81
C VAL A 9 17.32 15.27 8.64
N ILE A 10 17.74 14.02 8.44
CA ILE A 10 17.10 12.82 8.99
C ILE A 10 17.56 12.49 10.41
N LYS A 11 18.85 12.67 10.72
CA LYS A 11 19.46 12.13 11.94
C LYS A 11 18.73 12.58 13.21
N GLY A 12 18.29 11.62 14.02
CA GLY A 12 17.59 11.80 15.29
C GLY A 12 16.14 12.27 15.16
N LYS A 13 15.58 12.38 13.94
CA LYS A 13 14.20 12.83 13.73
C LYS A 13 13.21 11.67 13.70
N ARG A 14 11.98 11.96 14.11
CA ARG A 14 10.81 11.11 13.89
C ARG A 14 10.19 11.50 12.56
N LEU A 15 10.09 10.56 11.64
CA LEU A 15 9.68 10.82 10.26
C LEU A 15 8.28 10.29 10.00
N VAL A 16 7.47 11.10 9.32
CA VAL A 16 6.24 10.64 8.67
C VAL A 16 6.52 10.54 7.18
N VAL A 17 6.44 9.34 6.64
CA VAL A 17 6.67 9.04 5.23
C VAL A 17 5.31 8.81 4.58
N VAL A 18 4.96 9.64 3.60
CA VAL A 18 3.72 9.50 2.84
C VAL A 18 4.03 8.84 1.50
N ASP A 19 3.29 7.80 1.16
CA ASP A 19 3.40 7.07 -0.11
C ASP A 19 2.00 6.79 -0.68
N ASP A 20 1.91 6.46 -1.97
CA ASP A 20 0.62 6.31 -2.65
C ASP A 20 -0.09 5.01 -2.29
N SER A 21 0.65 3.91 -2.22
CA SER A 21 0.13 2.56 -2.15
C SER A 21 1.18 1.57 -1.66
N ILE A 22 0.73 0.44 -1.12
CA ILE A 22 1.59 -0.71 -0.83
C ILE A 22 0.98 -1.96 -1.48
N VAL A 23 1.68 -2.51 -2.47
CA VAL A 23 1.28 -3.75 -3.16
C VAL A 23 1.99 -4.94 -2.53
N ARG A 24 3.31 -5.06 -2.71
CA ARG A 24 4.15 -6.15 -2.15
C ARG A 24 4.97 -5.74 -0.93
N GLY A 25 5.07 -4.45 -0.64
CA GLY A 25 5.85 -3.92 0.49
C GLY A 25 7.38 -3.89 0.33
N ASN A 26 7.94 -4.44 -0.75
CA ASN A 26 9.40 -4.47 -0.98
C ASN A 26 10.02 -3.06 -1.02
N THR A 27 9.36 -2.12 -1.72
CA THR A 27 9.83 -0.72 -1.82
C THR A 27 9.83 -0.05 -0.45
N GLN A 28 8.74 -0.19 0.30
CA GLN A 28 8.59 0.43 1.62
C GLN A 28 9.57 -0.16 2.64
N ARG A 29 9.81 -1.48 2.61
CA ARG A 29 10.83 -2.13 3.45
C ARG A 29 12.22 -1.58 3.19
N ALA A 30 12.60 -1.43 1.91
CA ALA A 30 13.88 -0.84 1.54
C ALA A 30 13.98 0.64 1.96
N LEU A 31 12.89 1.40 1.82
CA LEU A 31 12.81 2.81 2.21
C LEU A 31 12.98 2.99 3.73
N VAL A 32 12.23 2.24 4.54
CA VAL A 32 12.34 2.29 6.01
C VAL A 32 13.76 1.94 6.44
N ARG A 33 14.33 0.86 5.89
CA ARG A 33 15.71 0.47 6.18
C ARG A 33 16.70 1.60 5.87
N MET A 34 16.60 2.21 4.68
CA MET A 34 17.47 3.31 4.27
C MET A 34 17.35 4.53 5.19
N LEU A 35 16.13 4.88 5.63
CA LEU A 35 15.89 5.99 6.56
C LEU A 35 16.45 5.70 7.96
N ARG A 36 16.32 4.46 8.44
CA ARG A 36 16.93 4.01 9.69
C ARG A 36 18.45 4.05 9.63
N GLU A 37 19.05 3.57 8.53
CA GLU A 37 20.51 3.66 8.27
C GLU A 37 21.00 5.12 8.18
N ALA A 38 20.13 6.06 7.77
CA ALA A 38 20.40 7.50 7.79
C ALA A 38 20.24 8.13 9.19
N GLY A 39 19.81 7.37 10.20
CA GLY A 39 19.74 7.79 11.59
C GLY A 39 18.36 8.27 12.07
N ALA A 40 17.26 7.91 11.38
CA ALA A 40 15.92 8.23 11.85
C ALA A 40 15.60 7.59 13.21
N ALA A 41 15.05 8.37 14.15
CA ALA A 41 14.64 7.93 15.47
C ALA A 41 13.34 7.11 15.45
N GLU A 42 12.40 7.49 14.57
CA GLU A 42 11.14 6.78 14.30
C GLU A 42 10.78 6.97 12.81
N VAL A 43 10.08 6.01 12.22
CA VAL A 43 9.58 6.01 10.85
C VAL A 43 8.13 5.53 10.84
N HIS A 44 7.21 6.45 10.59
CA HIS A 44 5.77 6.20 10.49
C HIS A 44 5.33 6.29 9.03
N ILE A 45 4.72 5.24 8.50
CA ILE A 45 4.25 5.20 7.11
C ILE A 45 2.77 5.60 7.04
N ARG A 46 2.43 6.48 6.10
CA ARG A 46 1.05 6.88 5.80
C ARG A 46 0.77 6.67 4.32
N ILE A 47 -0.27 5.91 4.02
CA ILE A 47 -0.60 5.50 2.66
C ILE A 47 -1.87 6.20 2.21
N SER A 48 -1.80 6.90 1.08
CA SER A 48 -2.93 7.67 0.51
C SER A 48 -3.89 6.83 -0.33
N SER A 49 -3.94 5.52 -0.08
CA SER A 49 -4.94 4.60 -0.60
C SER A 49 -5.38 3.63 0.51
N PRO A 50 -6.55 2.99 0.39
CA PRO A 50 -6.90 1.84 1.20
C PRO A 50 -5.95 0.66 0.90
N PRO A 51 -5.85 -0.35 1.78
CA PRO A 51 -5.02 -1.51 1.52
C PRO A 51 -5.44 -2.24 0.23
N VAL A 52 -4.49 -2.51 -0.67
CA VAL A 52 -4.73 -3.26 -1.90
C VAL A 52 -4.81 -4.75 -1.56
N LYS A 53 -6.02 -5.31 -1.59
CA LYS A 53 -6.30 -6.70 -1.15
C LYS A 53 -6.66 -7.64 -2.29
N TRP A 54 -6.90 -7.10 -3.49
CA TRP A 54 -7.39 -7.86 -4.64
C TRP A 54 -6.64 -7.47 -5.92
N PRO A 55 -6.37 -8.43 -6.81
CA PRO A 55 -5.75 -8.15 -8.10
C PRO A 55 -6.68 -7.35 -9.02
N CYS A 56 -6.10 -6.58 -9.92
CA CYS A 56 -6.86 -5.87 -10.95
C CYS A 56 -6.94 -6.70 -12.24
N PHE A 57 -8.15 -6.80 -12.79
CA PHE A 57 -8.45 -7.46 -14.06
C PHE A 57 -8.85 -6.46 -15.17
N PHE A 58 -8.73 -5.16 -14.91
CA PHE A 58 -9.16 -4.06 -15.79
C PHE A 58 -7.97 -3.22 -16.29
N GLY A 59 -6.79 -3.83 -16.44
CA GLY A 59 -5.63 -3.21 -17.10
C GLY A 59 -4.54 -2.65 -16.20
N ILE A 60 -4.72 -2.62 -14.87
CA ILE A 60 -3.60 -2.33 -13.94
C ILE A 60 -2.81 -3.62 -13.70
N ASP A 61 -1.50 -3.59 -13.91
CA ASP A 61 -0.64 -4.72 -13.58
C ASP A 61 -0.42 -4.81 -12.06
N PHE A 62 -0.91 -5.90 -11.47
CA PHE A 62 -0.85 -6.15 -10.03
C PHE A 62 -0.28 -7.53 -9.83
N ALA A 63 0.38 -7.68 -8.69
CA ALA A 63 0.80 -8.96 -8.16
C ALA A 63 -0.40 -9.91 -7.99
N THR A 64 -0.12 -11.20 -7.89
CA THR A 64 -1.19 -12.15 -7.56
C THR A 64 -1.76 -11.87 -6.18
N ARG A 65 -2.94 -12.41 -5.87
CA ARG A 65 -3.57 -12.12 -4.58
C ARG A 65 -2.71 -12.60 -3.41
N ALA A 66 -2.02 -13.73 -3.58
CA ALA A 66 -1.08 -14.27 -2.59
C ALA A 66 0.17 -13.38 -2.38
N GLU A 67 0.57 -12.60 -3.38
CA GLU A 67 1.72 -11.71 -3.30
C GLU A 67 1.40 -10.32 -2.72
N LEU A 68 0.11 -9.99 -2.52
CA LEU A 68 -0.31 -8.73 -1.93
C LEU A 68 -0.07 -8.75 -0.41
N ILE A 69 0.67 -7.75 0.10
CA ILE A 69 1.02 -7.70 1.52
C ILE A 69 -0.19 -7.52 2.45
N ALA A 70 -1.24 -6.87 1.95
CA ALA A 70 -2.47 -6.64 2.71
C ALA A 70 -3.43 -7.84 2.66
N ASN A 71 -3.06 -8.93 1.98
CA ASN A 71 -3.82 -10.16 1.98
C ASN A 71 -3.42 -11.02 3.18
N GLY A 72 -4.31 -11.10 4.18
CA GLY A 72 -4.12 -11.98 5.34
C GLY A 72 -3.33 -11.38 6.52
N MET A 73 -2.87 -10.13 6.42
CA MET A 73 -2.18 -9.42 7.51
C MET A 73 -3.00 -8.21 8.00
N THR A 74 -2.95 -7.96 9.30
CA THR A 74 -3.43 -6.74 9.94
C THR A 74 -2.51 -5.55 9.63
N ILE A 75 -2.98 -4.32 9.82
CA ILE A 75 -2.18 -3.12 9.53
C ILE A 75 -0.92 -3.08 10.41
N GLU A 76 -1.05 -3.50 11.66
CA GLU A 76 0.03 -3.59 12.65
C GLU A 76 1.09 -4.62 12.22
N GLU A 77 0.66 -5.80 11.75
CA GLU A 77 1.55 -6.83 11.21
C GLU A 77 2.27 -6.34 9.95
N ILE A 78 1.57 -5.66 9.04
CA ILE A 78 2.18 -5.08 7.84
C ILE A 78 3.24 -4.06 8.27
N GLY A 79 2.91 -3.12 9.16
CA GLY A 79 3.84 -2.11 9.66
C GLY A 79 5.10 -2.73 10.27
N THR A 80 4.90 -3.74 11.13
CA THR A 80 5.99 -4.52 11.74
C THR A 80 6.85 -5.19 10.66
N SER A 81 6.21 -5.81 9.67
CA SER A 81 6.92 -6.49 8.58
C SER A 81 7.77 -5.52 7.76
N LEU A 82 7.34 -4.26 7.60
CA LEU A 82 8.10 -3.21 6.89
C LEU A 82 9.24 -2.62 7.74
N GLY A 83 9.27 -2.89 9.05
CA GLY A 83 10.19 -2.29 10.02
C GLY A 83 9.80 -0.89 10.48
N ALA A 84 8.55 -0.48 10.25
CA ALA A 84 8.03 0.83 10.61
C ALA A 84 7.46 0.83 12.03
N ASP A 85 7.51 1.98 12.72
CA ASP A 85 6.97 2.15 14.07
C ASP A 85 5.44 2.23 14.07
N SER A 86 4.86 2.74 12.97
CA SER A 86 3.43 2.67 12.74
C SER A 86 3.12 2.73 11.25
N LEU A 87 2.01 2.11 10.86
CA LEU A 87 1.45 2.18 9.52
C LEU A 87 -0.01 2.63 9.62
N SER A 88 -0.45 3.48 8.70
CA SER A 88 -1.87 3.78 8.54
C SER A 88 -2.21 4.02 7.07
N TYR A 89 -3.38 3.54 6.68
CA TYR A 89 -3.99 3.76 5.38
C TYR A 89 -5.15 4.74 5.54
N ILE A 90 -5.49 5.48 4.48
CA ILE A 90 -6.79 6.15 4.44
C ILE A 90 -7.92 5.11 4.37
N SER A 91 -9.11 5.48 4.83
CA SER A 91 -10.29 4.63 4.72
C SER A 91 -10.78 4.55 3.27
N LEU A 92 -11.47 3.46 2.92
CA LEU A 92 -12.12 3.34 1.62
C LEU A 92 -13.16 4.45 1.41
N ASP A 93 -13.97 4.73 2.42
CA ASP A 93 -14.99 5.79 2.34
C ASP A 93 -14.34 7.17 2.18
N GLY A 94 -13.24 7.45 2.90
CA GLY A 94 -12.50 8.69 2.75
C GLY A 94 -11.86 8.84 1.37
N MET A 95 -11.37 7.74 0.78
CA MET A 95 -10.89 7.75 -0.62
C MET A 95 -12.04 8.05 -1.59
N ILE A 96 -13.20 7.41 -1.43
CA ILE A 96 -14.38 7.64 -2.27
C ILE A 96 -14.80 9.12 -2.19
N GLU A 97 -14.94 9.66 -0.98
CA GLU A 97 -15.27 11.07 -0.74
C GLU A 97 -14.30 12.01 -1.46
N ALA A 98 -12.99 11.77 -1.32
CA ALA A 98 -11.95 12.59 -1.93
C ALA A 98 -11.98 12.60 -3.47
N THR A 99 -12.49 11.53 -4.11
CA THR A 99 -12.60 11.46 -5.58
C THR A 99 -13.73 12.32 -6.12
N THR A 100 -14.71 12.70 -5.30
CA THR A 100 -15.99 13.31 -5.71
C THR A 100 -16.84 12.44 -6.66
N ILE A 101 -16.45 11.18 -6.88
CA ILE A 101 -17.16 10.21 -7.72
C ILE A 101 -18.05 9.34 -6.83
N ALA A 102 -19.33 9.24 -7.18
CA ALA A 102 -20.26 8.38 -6.45
C ALA A 102 -19.80 6.90 -6.50
N LYS A 103 -19.91 6.19 -5.38
CA LYS A 103 -19.48 4.79 -5.22
C LYS A 103 -19.91 3.83 -6.36
N PRO A 104 -21.12 3.91 -6.93
CA PRO A 104 -21.51 3.04 -8.06
C PRO A 104 -20.74 3.30 -9.36
N ASN A 105 -20.16 4.50 -9.50
CA ASN A 105 -19.45 4.94 -10.70
C ASN A 105 -17.92 4.87 -10.52
N LEU A 106 -17.43 4.32 -9.41
CA LEU A 106 -16.02 4.19 -9.10
C LEU A 106 -15.65 2.72 -8.93
N CYS A 107 -14.76 2.22 -9.79
CA CYS A 107 -14.17 0.89 -9.58
C CYS A 107 -13.29 0.92 -8.33
N ARG A 108 -13.60 0.02 -7.38
CA ARG A 108 -12.95 -0.11 -6.07
C ARG A 108 -12.50 -1.54 -5.77
N ALA A 109 -12.57 -2.41 -6.78
CA ALA A 109 -12.39 -3.84 -6.64
C ALA A 109 -11.03 -4.21 -6.04
N CYS A 110 -9.97 -3.46 -6.36
CA CYS A 110 -8.63 -3.63 -5.81
C CYS A 110 -8.58 -3.58 -4.27
N PHE A 111 -9.53 -2.88 -3.64
CA PHE A 111 -9.57 -2.66 -2.20
C PHE A 111 -10.56 -3.60 -1.49
N ASP A 112 -11.72 -3.86 -2.11
CA ASP A 112 -12.84 -4.56 -1.46
C ASP A 112 -13.37 -5.78 -2.21
N GLY A 113 -12.83 -6.09 -3.38
CA GLY A 113 -13.18 -7.28 -4.15
C GLY A 113 -14.51 -7.19 -4.90
N VAL A 114 -15.20 -6.04 -4.89
CA VAL A 114 -16.43 -5.86 -5.67
C VAL A 114 -16.08 -5.37 -7.07
N TYR A 115 -16.01 -6.32 -8.00
CA TYR A 115 -15.78 -6.04 -9.40
C TYR A 115 -17.07 -5.51 -10.08
N PRO A 116 -16.95 -4.57 -11.03
CA PRO A 116 -18.10 -3.97 -11.71
C PRO A 116 -18.81 -4.92 -12.68
N MET A 117 -18.21 -6.08 -12.96
CA MET A 117 -18.78 -7.16 -13.75
C MET A 117 -18.30 -8.50 -13.20
N GLU A 118 -19.04 -9.56 -13.54
CA GLU A 118 -18.63 -10.92 -13.22
C GLU A 118 -17.29 -11.24 -13.87
N LEU A 119 -16.39 -11.81 -13.08
CA LEU A 119 -15.10 -12.26 -13.56
C LEU A 119 -15.26 -13.61 -14.26
N PRO A 120 -14.46 -13.90 -15.30
CA PRO A 120 -14.42 -15.24 -15.88
C PRO A 120 -13.93 -16.27 -14.84
N ASP A 121 -14.04 -17.55 -15.21
CA ASP A 121 -13.54 -18.66 -14.40
C ASP A 121 -12.14 -18.36 -13.83
N PRO A 122 -11.89 -18.59 -12.53
CA PRO A 122 -10.57 -18.41 -11.93
C PRO A 122 -9.42 -19.05 -12.70
N GLU A 123 -9.63 -20.19 -13.37
CA GLU A 123 -8.63 -20.84 -14.23
C GLU A 123 -8.21 -19.97 -15.43
N LEU A 124 -9.07 -19.08 -15.88
CA LEU A 124 -8.83 -18.12 -16.95
C LEU A 124 -8.27 -16.78 -16.44
N LEU A 125 -8.24 -16.57 -15.12
CA LEU A 125 -7.69 -15.37 -14.50
C LEU A 125 -6.16 -15.50 -14.37
N GLY A 126 -5.41 -14.70 -15.14
CA GLY A 126 -3.95 -14.71 -15.13
C GLY A 126 -3.27 -14.19 -13.84
N LYS A 127 -4.01 -13.98 -12.74
CA LYS A 127 -3.52 -13.43 -11.47
C LYS A 127 -4.16 -14.15 -10.26
N GLN A 128 -3.92 -15.45 -10.14
CA GLN A 128 -4.33 -16.26 -8.98
C GLN A 128 -3.40 -16.03 -7.78
#